data_AF-A0A5J6Q649-F1
#
_entry.id   AF-A0A5J6Q649-F1
#
_cell.length_a   1.000
_cell.length_b   1.000
_cell.length_c   1.000
_cell.angle_alpha   90.00
_cell.angle_beta   90.00
_cell.angle_gamma   90.00
#
_symmetry.space_group_name_H-M   'P 1'
#
loop_
_entity.id
_entity.type
_entity.pdbx_description
1 polymer ?
#
loop_
_entity_poly.entity_id
_entity_poly.type
_entity_poly.pdbx_seq_one_letter_code
_entity_poly.pdbx_strand_id
1 'polypeptide(L)'
;MAQAPVIEEGWCLRRTVLPQHADHAGVMWHGAYLAWLEEARVGALEQAGLPYHRLVNQGVELPVVSLRLDYRQPLLLGDAVEVRSHLRPRRGVRLHFVSRMLSPRGGVAAEAEVVLAPVAQTPAGPVVIKRLPTELRSALETLETRQRTVRQ
;
A
#
# COMPACT_ATOMS: atom_id res chain seq x y z
N MET A 1 -24.55 10.11 7.49
CA MET A 1 -23.49 9.20 8.03
C MET A 1 -22.92 8.41 6.87
N ALA A 2 -21.76 8.80 6.35
CA ALA A 2 -21.16 8.12 5.20
C ALA A 2 -20.63 6.76 5.66
N GLN A 3 -21.30 5.68 5.25
CA GLN A 3 -20.75 4.33 5.38
C GLN A 3 -19.45 4.28 4.58
N ALA A 4 -18.33 4.08 5.28
CA ALA A 4 -17.05 3.83 4.65
C ALA A 4 -17.20 2.57 3.79
N PRO A 5 -16.70 2.54 2.53
CA PRO A 5 -16.88 1.37 1.67
C PRO A 5 -16.27 0.15 2.38
N VAL A 6 -17.05 -0.93 2.48
CA VAL A 6 -16.58 -2.22 2.98
C VAL A 6 -15.41 -2.66 2.10
N ILE A 7 -14.21 -2.87 2.69
CA ILE A 7 -13.05 -3.39 1.95
C ILE A 7 -13.09 -4.90 2.06
N GLU A 8 -13.93 -5.53 1.24
CA GLU A 8 -13.90 -6.97 1.04
C GLU A 8 -12.86 -7.39 -0.02
N GLU A 9 -12.33 -6.46 -0.81
CA GLU A 9 -11.72 -6.78 -2.09
C GLU A 9 -10.43 -5.98 -2.34
N GLY A 10 -9.30 -6.66 -2.27
CA GLY A 10 -7.97 -6.07 -2.42
C GLY A 10 -6.88 -7.05 -2.02
N TRP A 11 -5.63 -6.60 -2.06
CA TRP A 11 -4.49 -7.40 -1.63
C TRP A 11 -4.44 -7.45 -0.12
N CYS A 12 -4.25 -8.64 0.44
CA CYS A 12 -4.21 -8.85 1.88
C CYS A 12 -2.83 -9.33 2.31
N LEU A 13 -2.20 -8.56 3.19
CA LEU A 13 -0.99 -8.91 3.90
C LEU A 13 -1.35 -9.23 5.36
N ARG A 14 -0.94 -10.40 5.85
CA ARG A 14 -1.15 -10.80 7.26
C ARG A 14 0.14 -10.65 8.04
N ARG A 15 0.15 -9.89 9.12
CA ARG A 15 1.32 -9.71 9.99
C ARG A 15 0.94 -9.82 11.45
N THR A 16 1.89 -10.29 12.25
CA THR A 16 1.77 -10.28 13.71
C THR A 16 2.56 -9.10 14.26
N VAL A 17 2.01 -8.38 15.23
CA VAL A 17 2.78 -7.34 15.94
C VAL A 17 3.86 -8.03 16.78
N LEU A 18 5.11 -7.66 16.55
CA LEU A 18 6.29 -8.23 17.20
C LEU A 18 6.94 -7.18 18.11
N PRO A 19 7.84 -7.56 19.03
CA PRO A 19 8.45 -6.62 19.98
C PRO A 19 9.12 -5.42 19.31
N GLN A 20 9.79 -5.61 18.17
CA GLN A 20 10.42 -4.50 17.44
C GLN A 20 9.42 -3.50 16.81
N HIS A 21 8.13 -3.83 16.76
CA HIS A 21 7.09 -2.93 16.26
C HIS A 21 6.49 -2.07 17.38
N ALA A 22 6.69 -2.41 18.66
CA ALA A 22 6.07 -1.74 19.79
C ALA A 22 6.94 -0.60 20.32
N ASP A 23 6.31 0.47 20.84
CA ASP A 23 6.99 1.55 21.55
C ASP A 23 6.75 1.50 23.07
N HIS A 24 7.28 2.52 23.76
CA HIS A 24 7.17 2.64 25.22
C HIS A 24 5.73 2.67 25.75
N ALA A 25 4.76 3.10 24.94
CA ALA A 25 3.35 3.13 25.34
C ALA A 25 2.69 1.74 25.31
N GLY A 26 3.43 0.69 24.94
CA GLY A 26 2.93 -0.69 24.90
C GLY A 26 2.04 -0.99 23.69
N VAL A 27 2.02 -0.09 22.72
CA VAL A 27 1.27 -0.23 21.45
C VAL A 27 2.25 -0.27 20.29
N MET A 28 1.78 -0.67 19.11
CA MET A 28 2.55 -0.58 17.89
C MET A 28 2.94 0.87 17.62
N TRP A 29 4.25 1.11 17.51
CA TRP A 29 4.83 2.40 17.20
C TRP A 29 4.25 2.94 15.90
N HIS A 30 3.87 4.22 15.90
CA HIS A 30 3.20 4.87 14.78
C HIS A 30 3.96 4.72 13.44
N GLY A 31 5.30 4.77 13.45
CA GLY A 31 6.10 4.58 12.24
C GLY A 31 6.16 3.14 11.71
N ALA A 32 5.93 2.13 12.56
CA ALA A 32 5.98 0.72 12.15
C ALA A 32 4.87 0.36 11.15
N TYR A 33 3.75 1.11 11.17
CA TYR A 33 2.65 0.96 10.22
C TYR A 33 3.14 1.19 8.77
N LEU A 34 4.09 2.10 8.57
CA LEU A 34 4.59 2.45 7.23
C LEU A 34 5.30 1.28 6.55
N ALA A 35 6.05 0.49 7.32
CA ALA A 35 6.72 -0.69 6.82
C ALA A 35 5.73 -1.73 6.28
N TRP A 36 4.61 -1.95 6.99
CA TRP A 36 3.57 -2.87 6.53
C TRP A 36 2.79 -2.33 5.33
N LEU A 37 2.57 -1.02 5.24
CA LEU A 37 1.99 -0.39 4.05
C LEU A 37 2.90 -0.54 2.82
N GLU A 38 4.22 -0.50 3.01
CA GLU A 38 5.21 -0.79 1.97
C GLU A 38 5.20 -2.24 1.52
N GLU A 39 5.25 -3.15 2.48
CA GLU A 39 5.20 -4.56 2.19
C GLU A 39 3.92 -4.96 1.46
N ALA A 40 2.77 -4.39 1.86
CA ALA A 40 1.49 -4.66 1.21
C ALA A 40 1.47 -4.19 -0.25
N ARG A 41 1.96 -2.98 -0.56
CA ARG A 41 1.98 -2.46 -1.94
C ARG A 41 3.02 -3.17 -2.81
N VAL A 42 4.19 -3.51 -2.26
CA VAL A 42 5.24 -4.26 -2.97
C VAL A 42 4.74 -5.68 -3.28
N GLY A 43 4.16 -6.36 -2.29
CA GLY A 43 3.56 -7.68 -2.48
C GLY A 43 2.41 -7.68 -3.48
N ALA A 44 1.62 -6.60 -3.54
CA ALA A 44 0.57 -6.43 -4.55
C ALA A 44 1.16 -6.33 -5.97
N LEU A 45 2.21 -5.53 -6.17
CA LEU A 45 2.89 -5.42 -7.47
C LEU A 45 3.52 -6.75 -7.90
N GLU A 46 4.18 -7.47 -6.98
CA GLU A 46 4.75 -8.80 -7.20
C GLU A 46 3.68 -9.77 -7.71
N GLN A 47 2.54 -9.86 -7.02
CA GLN A 47 1.44 -10.74 -7.40
C GLN A 47 0.71 -10.31 -8.69
N ALA A 48 0.89 -9.06 -9.11
CA ALA A 48 0.47 -8.55 -10.41
C ALA A 48 1.51 -8.77 -11.52
N GLY A 49 2.58 -9.52 -11.25
CA GLY A 49 3.61 -9.89 -12.23
C GLY A 49 4.75 -8.88 -12.34
N LEU A 50 4.83 -7.89 -11.46
CA LEU A 50 5.90 -6.89 -11.43
C LEU A 50 6.63 -6.88 -10.09
N PRO A 51 7.69 -7.69 -9.95
CA PRO A 51 8.59 -7.59 -8.81
C PRO A 51 9.19 -6.19 -8.70
N TYR A 52 9.10 -5.57 -7.52
CA TYR A 52 9.53 -4.17 -7.35
C TYR A 52 11.01 -3.95 -7.68
N HIS A 53 11.88 -4.91 -7.32
CA HIS A 53 13.31 -4.82 -7.65
C HIS A 53 13.58 -4.79 -9.16
N ARG A 54 12.72 -5.41 -10.01
CA ARG A 54 12.88 -5.35 -11.46
C ARG A 54 12.59 -3.94 -11.99
N LEU A 55 11.59 -3.27 -11.44
CA LEU A 55 11.27 -1.89 -11.78
C LEU A 55 12.45 -0.96 -11.45
N VAL A 56 13.04 -1.13 -10.26
CA VAL A 56 14.22 -0.37 -9.82
C VAL A 56 15.43 -0.63 -10.73
N ASN A 57 15.69 -1.89 -11.10
CA ASN A 57 16.79 -2.26 -12.00
C ASN A 57 16.62 -1.68 -13.42
N GLN A 58 15.40 -1.34 -13.83
CA GLN A 58 15.12 -0.62 -15.07
C GLN A 58 15.26 0.90 -14.93
N GLY A 59 15.76 1.39 -13.79
CA GLY A 59 15.92 2.81 -13.50
C GLY A 59 14.61 3.52 -13.18
N VAL A 60 13.56 2.79 -12.79
CA VAL A 60 12.26 3.37 -12.41
C VAL A 60 11.99 3.15 -10.93
N GLU A 61 11.67 4.24 -10.24
CA GLU A 61 11.31 4.24 -8.83
C GLU A 61 9.89 4.75 -8.60
N LEU A 62 9.34 4.39 -7.44
CA LEU A 62 8.02 4.83 -6.98
C LEU A 62 8.15 5.53 -5.62
N PRO A 63 8.79 6.70 -5.51
CA PRO A 63 8.85 7.44 -4.26
C PRO A 63 7.46 7.83 -3.74
N VAL A 64 7.31 7.77 -2.41
CA VAL A 64 6.14 8.28 -1.69
C VAL A 64 6.18 9.81 -1.70
N VAL A 65 5.17 10.44 -2.29
CA VAL A 65 5.04 11.90 -2.38
C VAL A 65 3.94 12.47 -1.49
N SER A 66 3.06 11.62 -0.97
CA SER A 66 2.07 12.00 0.04
C SER A 66 1.67 10.77 0.85
N LEU A 67 1.45 10.98 2.15
CA LEU A 67 1.02 9.97 3.10
C LEU A 67 -0.03 10.59 4.00
N ARG A 68 -1.16 9.90 4.13
CA ARG A 68 -2.15 10.12 5.19
C ARG A 68 -2.33 8.81 5.94
N LEU A 69 -2.29 8.87 7.27
CA LEU A 69 -2.48 7.70 8.13
C LEU A 69 -3.29 8.12 9.37
N ASP A 70 -4.49 7.57 9.48
CA ASP A 70 -5.42 7.82 10.57
C ASP A 70 -5.42 6.60 11.50
N TYR A 71 -4.91 6.74 12.73
CA TYR A 71 -4.91 5.69 13.76
C TYR A 71 -6.26 5.72 14.50
N ARG A 72 -6.96 4.59 14.52
CA ARG A 72 -8.32 4.44 15.06
C ARG A 72 -8.37 3.59 16.32
N GLN A 73 -7.60 2.49 16.34
CA GLN A 73 -7.47 1.60 17.49
C GLN A 73 -6.01 1.16 17.63
N PRO A 74 -5.48 1.03 18.86
CA PRO A 74 -4.12 0.60 19.06
C PRO A 74 -3.97 -0.91 18.77
N LEU A 75 -2.92 -1.24 18.02
CA LEU A 75 -2.42 -2.60 17.87
C LEU A 75 -1.45 -2.91 19.01
N LEU A 76 -1.53 -4.11 19.58
CA LEU A 76 -0.72 -4.58 20.71
C LEU A 76 0.15 -5.75 20.27
N LEU A 77 1.21 -6.01 21.05
CA LEU A 77 2.08 -7.16 20.86
C LEU A 77 1.26 -8.46 20.72
N GLY A 78 1.55 -9.26 19.69
CA GLY A 78 0.87 -10.51 19.40
C GLY A 78 -0.42 -10.39 18.58
N ASP A 79 -0.93 -9.18 18.32
CA ASP A 79 -2.11 -9.01 17.46
C ASP A 79 -1.83 -9.55 16.04
N ALA A 80 -2.75 -10.37 15.53
CA ALA A 80 -2.77 -10.81 14.13
C ALA A 80 -3.55 -9.80 13.28
N VAL A 81 -2.84 -9.06 12.43
CA VAL A 81 -3.35 -7.90 11.69
C VAL A 81 -3.45 -8.23 10.21
N GLU A 82 -4.58 -7.87 9.61
CA GLU A 82 -4.75 -7.89 8.15
C GLU A 82 -4.59 -6.47 7.59
N VAL A 83 -3.61 -6.27 6.72
CA VAL A 83 -3.47 -5.05 5.93
C VAL A 83 -4.09 -5.30 4.56
N ARG A 84 -5.26 -4.70 4.33
CA ARG A 84 -5.98 -4.79 3.07
C ARG A 84 -5.76 -3.53 2.25
N SER A 85 -5.24 -3.68 1.04
CA SER A 85 -4.84 -2.58 0.17
C SER A 85 -5.46 -2.66 -1.22
N HIS A 86 -5.82 -1.53 -1.78
CA HIS A 86 -6.26 -1.41 -3.17
C HIS A 86 -5.72 -0.14 -3.82
N LEU A 87 -5.66 -0.15 -5.15
CA LEU A 87 -5.27 1.00 -5.96
C LEU A 87 -6.52 1.75 -6.41
N ARG A 88 -6.66 3.03 -6.05
CA ARG A 88 -7.78 3.84 -6.57
C ARG A 88 -7.67 4.02 -8.09
N PRO A 89 -8.81 4.25 -8.78
CA PRO A 89 -8.80 4.56 -10.20
C PRO A 89 -7.82 5.70 -10.53
N ARG A 90 -6.91 5.44 -11.47
CA ARG A 90 -5.83 6.37 -11.82
C ARG A 90 -6.36 7.69 -12.39
N ARG A 91 -5.78 8.80 -11.94
CA ARG A 91 -5.86 10.12 -12.59
C ARG A 91 -4.44 10.57 -12.95
N GLY A 92 -4.03 10.35 -14.19
CA GLY A 92 -2.65 10.56 -14.64
C GLY A 92 -1.70 9.44 -14.20
N VAL A 93 -0.47 9.79 -13.83
CA VAL A 93 0.60 8.81 -13.51
C VAL A 93 0.77 8.51 -12.03
N ARG A 94 0.16 9.31 -11.15
CA ARG A 94 0.27 9.10 -9.69
C ARG A 94 -0.56 7.88 -9.28
N LEU A 95 -0.01 7.12 -8.34
CA LEU A 95 -0.62 5.88 -7.85
C LEU A 95 -1.14 6.13 -6.44
N HIS A 96 -2.44 5.95 -6.24
CA HIS A 96 -3.11 6.19 -4.97
C HIS A 96 -3.46 4.85 -4.33
N PHE A 97 -2.61 4.37 -3.43
CA PHE A 97 -2.88 3.15 -2.66
C PHE A 97 -3.65 3.50 -1.40
N VAL A 98 -4.77 2.83 -1.19
CA VAL A 98 -5.60 2.97 0.01
C VAL A 98 -5.58 1.66 0.77
N SER A 99 -5.32 1.75 2.07
CA SER A 99 -5.15 0.59 2.94
C SER A 99 -5.99 0.71 4.22
N ARG A 100 -6.46 -0.44 4.71
CA ARG A 100 -6.99 -0.59 6.06
C ARG A 100 -6.24 -1.69 6.79
N MET A 101 -5.87 -1.42 8.03
CA MET A 101 -5.33 -2.42 8.95
C MET A 101 -6.45 -2.86 9.87
N LEU A 102 -6.82 -4.13 9.81
CA LEU A 102 -7.91 -4.71 10.60
C LEU A 102 -7.38 -5.29 11.90
N SER A 103 -8.02 -4.94 13.00
CA SER A 103 -7.68 -5.44 14.32
C SER A 103 -8.25 -6.85 14.54
N PRO A 104 -7.52 -7.77 15.20
CA PRO A 104 -8.10 -9.05 15.62
C PRO A 104 -9.24 -8.88 16.65
N ARG A 105 -9.32 -7.72 17.31
CA ARG A 105 -10.41 -7.37 18.24
C ARG A 105 -11.67 -6.88 17.52
N GLY A 106 -11.66 -6.90 16.18
CA GLY A 106 -12.72 -6.36 15.35
C GLY A 106 -12.54 -4.86 15.06
N GLY A 107 -12.97 -4.45 13.88
CA GLY A 107 -12.87 -3.07 13.41
C GLY A 107 -11.55 -2.73 12.73
N VAL A 108 -11.38 -1.44 12.46
CA VAL A 108 -10.23 -0.88 11.75
C VAL A 108 -9.29 -0.26 12.77
N ALA A 109 -8.05 -0.75 12.82
CA ALA A 109 -6.99 -0.18 13.63
C ALA A 109 -6.40 1.07 13.02
N ALA A 110 -6.19 1.08 11.69
CA ALA A 110 -5.70 2.24 10.97
C ALA A 110 -6.18 2.29 9.53
N GLU A 111 -6.31 3.50 8.99
CA GLU A 111 -6.63 3.77 7.58
C GLU A 111 -5.52 4.61 6.96
N ALA A 112 -5.09 4.26 5.75
CA ALA A 112 -4.00 4.96 5.08
C ALA A 112 -4.31 5.27 3.61
N GLU A 113 -3.80 6.41 3.14
CA GLU A 113 -3.61 6.70 1.72
C GLU A 113 -2.13 7.01 1.47
N VAL A 114 -1.50 6.24 0.58
CA VAL A 114 -0.12 6.43 0.14
C VAL A 114 -0.14 6.80 -1.34
N VAL A 115 0.45 7.94 -1.68
CA VAL A 115 0.54 8.42 -3.05
C VAL A 115 1.98 8.28 -3.55
N LEU A 116 2.16 7.57 -4.65
CA LEU A 116 3.45 7.37 -5.30
C LEU A 116 3.52 8.18 -6.60
N ALA A 117 4.70 8.73 -6.90
CA ALA A 117 5.00 9.34 -8.18
C ALA A 117 6.05 8.49 -8.92
N PRO A 118 5.76 7.98 -10.13
CA PRO A 118 6.76 7.27 -10.93
C PRO A 118 7.88 8.21 -11.38
N VAL A 119 9.11 7.81 -11.13
CA VAL A 119 10.31 8.59 -11.41
C VAL A 119 11.30 7.72 -12.18
N ALA A 120 11.92 8.28 -13.22
CA ALA A 120 13.04 7.66 -13.92
C ALA A 120 14.34 8.27 -13.42
N GLN A 121 15.34 7.42 -13.19
CA GLN A 121 16.70 7.84 -12.90
C GLN A 121 17.39 8.21 -14.22
N THR A 122 17.90 9.44 -14.31
CA THR A 122 18.64 9.94 -15.48
C THR A 122 19.98 10.52 -15.03
N PRO A 123 20.94 10.74 -15.95
CA PRO A 123 22.21 11.39 -15.59
C PRO A 123 22.05 12.79 -14.99
N ALA A 124 20.96 13.50 -15.30
CA ALA A 124 20.64 14.83 -14.76
C ALA A 124 19.86 14.77 -13.43
N GLY A 125 19.60 13.58 -12.90
CA GLY A 125 18.81 13.33 -11.70
C GLY A 125 17.44 12.69 -11.96
N PRO A 126 16.66 12.46 -10.89
CA PRO A 126 15.34 11.85 -10.97
C PRO A 126 14.32 12.76 -11.66
N VAL A 127 13.59 12.23 -12.65
CA VAL A 127 12.51 12.95 -13.36
C VAL A 127 11.19 12.20 -13.29
N VAL A 128 10.09 12.92 -13.07
CA VAL A 128 8.75 12.32 -13.04
C VAL A 128 8.38 11.81 -14.44
N ILE A 129 8.02 10.53 -14.51
CA ILE A 129 7.64 9.89 -15.76
C ILE A 129 6.20 10.27 -16.12
N LYS A 130 6.01 10.87 -17.30
CA LYS A 130 4.67 11.24 -17.82
C LYS A 130 3.94 10.09 -18.50
N ARG A 131 4.65 9.05 -18.92
CA ARG A 131 4.10 7.85 -19.56
C ARG A 131 4.63 6.59 -18.89
N LEU A 132 3.75 5.89 -18.18
CA LEU A 132 4.12 4.65 -17.47
C LEU A 132 4.74 3.61 -18.44
N PRO A 133 5.86 2.97 -18.05
CA PRO A 133 6.39 1.80 -18.73
C PRO A 133 5.33 0.72 -18.89
N THR A 134 5.44 -0.10 -19.94
CA THR A 134 4.45 -1.13 -20.26
C THR A 134 4.23 -2.10 -19.11
N GLU A 135 5.30 -2.60 -18.49
CA GLU A 135 5.21 -3.57 -17.38
C GLU A 135 4.48 -2.99 -16.16
N LEU A 136 4.82 -1.75 -15.78
CA LEU A 136 4.13 -1.05 -14.70
C LEU A 136 2.65 -0.82 -15.05
N ARG A 137 2.35 -0.40 -16.28
CA ARG A 137 0.97 -0.24 -16.72
C ARG A 137 0.18 -1.55 -16.63
N SER A 138 0.71 -2.64 -17.15
CA SER A 138 0.05 -3.95 -17.14
C SER A 138 -0.17 -4.48 -15.73
N ALA A 139 0.80 -4.29 -14.83
CA ALA A 139 0.64 -4.65 -13.42
C ALA A 139 -0.49 -3.84 -12.78
N LEU A 140 -0.51 -2.52 -12.97
CA LEU A 140 -1.56 -1.66 -12.42
C LEU A 140 -2.95 -2.00 -12.95
N GLU A 141 -3.07 -2.33 -14.24
CA GLU A 141 -4.33 -2.80 -14.84
C GLU A 141 -4.81 -4.12 -14.23
N THR A 142 -3.88 -5.03 -13.92
CA THR A 142 -4.17 -6.26 -13.18
C THR A 142 -4.67 -5.96 -11.76
N LEU A 143 -4.02 -5.02 -11.05
CA LEU A 143 -4.46 -4.56 -9.73
C LEU A 143 -5.88 -3.97 -9.80
N GLU A 144 -6.17 -3.13 -10.80
CA GLU A 144 -7.47 -2.47 -10.99
C GLU A 144 -8.58 -3.48 -11.33
N THR A 145 -8.27 -4.49 -12.16
CA THR A 145 -9.26 -5.50 -12.60
C THR A 145 -9.66 -6.43 -11.46
N ARG A 146 -8.69 -6.91 -10.66
CA ARG A 146 -8.98 -7.78 -9.50
C ARG A 146 -9.86 -7.10 -8.44
N GLN A 147 -9.91 -5.77 -8.41
CA GLN A 147 -10.80 -5.01 -7.53
C GLN A 147 -12.22 -4.83 -8.08
N ARG A 148 -12.47 -5.13 -9.36
CA ARG A 148 -13.78 -4.96 -10.02
C ARG A 148 -14.57 -6.26 -10.09
N THR A 149 -13.88 -7.39 -10.28
CA THR A 149 -14.53 -8.71 -10.43
C THR A 149 -15.31 -9.15 -9.21
N VAL A 150 -15.02 -8.62 -8.03
CA VAL A 150 -15.63 -9.09 -6.77
C VAL A 150 -16.87 -8.26 -6.39
N ARG A 151 -17.08 -7.08 -7.02
CA ARG A 151 -18.28 -6.22 -6.86
C ARG A 151 -19.53 -6.70 -7.62
N GLN A 152 -19.50 -7.85 -8.31
CA GLN A 152 -20.63 -8.39 -9.08
C GLN A 152 -21.24 -9.62 -8.42
#